data_AF-A0A7W1XCV8-F1
#
_entry.id   AF-A0A7W1XCV8-F1
#
_cell.length_a   1.000
_cell.length_b   1.000
_cell.length_c   1.000
_cell.angle_alpha   90.00
_cell.angle_beta   90.00
_cell.angle_gamma   90.00
#
_symmetry.space_group_name_H-M   'P 1'
#
loop_
_entity.id
_entity.type
_entity.pdbx_description
1 polymer ?
#
loop_
_entity_poly.entity_id
_entity_poly.type
_entity_poly.pdbx_seq_one_letter_code
_entity_poly.pdbx_strand_id
1 'polypeptide(L)' 'MRNLFMSISTLSLLMLVMVGCSSTEPRKNHGDLSPNVKCMDEKGIKYEKRADGFYMSDNDWDHFIKFCS' A
#
# COMPACT_ATOMS: atom_id res chain seq x y z
N MET A 1 -54.01 23.05 -22.26
CA MET A 1 -53.74 22.21 -21.06
C MET A 1 -52.25 22.23 -20.79
N ARG A 2 -51.82 22.88 -19.71
CA ARG A 2 -50.41 23.06 -19.29
C ARG A 2 -49.91 21.74 -18.70
N ASN A 3 -49.11 20.98 -19.45
CA ASN A 3 -48.41 19.82 -18.90
C ASN A 3 -47.14 20.31 -18.19
N LEU A 4 -47.31 20.65 -16.91
CA LEU A 4 -46.24 20.82 -15.93
C LEU A 4 -45.66 19.43 -15.59
N PHE A 5 -44.73 18.93 -16.40
CA PHE A 5 -43.84 17.86 -15.97
C PHE A 5 -42.60 18.47 -15.30
N MET A 6 -42.79 19.00 -14.10
CA MET A 6 -41.72 19.09 -13.10
C MET A 6 -41.93 17.96 -12.12
N SER A 7 -41.08 16.93 -12.16
CA SER A 7 -40.70 16.23 -10.93
C SER A 7 -39.59 15.22 -11.13
N ILE A 8 -38.51 15.49 -10.38
CA ILE A 8 -37.76 14.50 -9.61
C ILE A 8 -36.80 13.65 -10.46
N SER A 9 -35.72 14.32 -10.83
CA SER A 9 -34.42 13.72 -11.08
C SER A 9 -33.87 13.12 -9.77
N THR A 10 -34.30 11.90 -9.41
CA THR A 10 -33.62 11.05 -8.42
C THR A 10 -32.82 9.99 -9.16
N LEU A 11 -31.85 10.43 -9.96
CA LEU A 11 -30.75 9.56 -10.39
C LEU A 11 -29.56 9.83 -9.46
N SER A 12 -28.89 8.75 -9.06
CA SER A 12 -27.57 8.74 -8.41
C SER A 12 -27.53 9.04 -6.91
N LEU A 13 -27.90 8.04 -6.10
CA LEU A 13 -27.23 7.81 -4.82
C LEU A 13 -26.78 6.34 -4.70
N LEU A 14 -26.25 5.80 -5.79
CA LEU A 14 -25.40 4.61 -5.76
C LEU A 14 -23.98 5.12 -5.86
N MET A 15 -23.22 4.98 -4.78
CA MET A 15 -21.78 4.64 -4.73
C MET A 15 -21.36 4.82 -3.27
N LEU A 16 -21.76 3.86 -2.42
CA LEU A 16 -21.00 3.55 -1.21
C LEU A 16 -19.64 3.04 -1.71
N VAL A 17 -18.68 3.94 -1.84
CA VAL A 17 -17.30 3.59 -2.15
C VAL A 17 -16.81 2.78 -0.96
N MET A 18 -16.76 1.46 -1.14
CA MET A 18 -15.98 0.57 -0.30
C MET A 18 -14.53 1.04 -0.40
N VAL A 19 -14.11 1.92 0.50
CA VAL A 19 -12.69 2.16 0.75
C VAL A 19 -12.22 0.89 1.43
N GLY A 20 -11.87 -0.12 0.63
CA GLY A 20 -11.04 -1.23 1.06
C GLY A 20 -9.74 -0.60 1.51
N CYS A 21 -9.65 -0.29 2.81
CA CYS A 21 -8.41 0.10 3.44
C CYS A 21 -7.48 -1.08 3.23
N SER A 22 -6.54 -0.93 2.29
CA SER A 22 -5.46 -1.89 2.07
C SER A 22 -4.89 -2.19 3.44
N SER A 23 -5.13 -3.41 3.94
CA SER A 23 -4.47 -3.95 5.12
C SER A 23 -2.99 -3.93 4.80
N THR A 24 -2.37 -2.80 5.13
CA THR A 24 -0.95 -2.60 4.97
C THR A 24 -0.36 -3.43 6.08
N GLU A 25 0.13 -4.61 5.76
CA GLU A 25 0.78 -5.48 6.74
C GLU A 25 1.79 -4.64 7.54
N PRO A 26 1.82 -4.80 8.88
CA PRO A 26 2.66 -3.97 9.71
C PRO A 26 4.13 -4.18 9.34
N ARG A 27 4.79 -3.11 8.87
CA ARG A 27 6.22 -3.13 8.55
C ARG A 27 7.05 -3.03 9.83
N LYS A 28 8.07 -3.88 9.96
CA LYS A 28 8.98 -3.91 11.12
C LYS A 28 10.30 -3.24 10.77
N ASN A 29 10.94 -2.60 11.75
CA ASN A 29 12.27 -2.00 11.59
C ASN A 29 13.34 -3.10 11.73
N HIS A 30 14.26 -3.19 10.76
CA HIS A 30 15.37 -4.13 10.74
C HIS A 30 16.75 -3.47 10.87
N GLY A 31 16.80 -2.21 11.28
CA GLY A 31 18.03 -1.44 11.47
C GLY A 31 18.59 -0.89 10.15
N ASP A 32 19.89 -0.61 10.13
CA ASP A 32 20.57 -0.09 8.94
C ASP A 32 20.97 -1.22 7.98
N LEU A 33 20.34 -1.22 6.80
CA LEU A 33 20.61 -2.15 5.70
C LEU A 33 21.18 -1.42 4.48
N SER A 34 21.74 -0.21 4.67
CA SER A 34 22.37 0.58 3.61
C SER A 34 23.40 -0.20 2.78
N PRO A 35 24.22 -1.10 3.34
CA PRO A 35 25.16 -1.90 2.56
C PRO A 35 24.49 -2.87 1.56
N ASN A 36 23.24 -3.26 1.82
CA ASN A 36 22.53 -4.31 1.08
C ASN A 36 21.49 -3.73 0.11
N VAL A 37 21.33 -2.40 0.04
CA VAL A 37 20.35 -1.71 -0.83
C VAL A 37 20.44 -2.20 -2.27
N LYS A 38 21.66 -2.30 -2.82
CA LYS A 38 21.86 -2.78 -4.18
C LYS A 38 21.29 -4.19 -4.38
N CYS A 39 21.51 -5.10 -3.43
CA CYS A 39 20.96 -6.45 -3.50
C CYS A 39 19.43 -6.45 -3.38
N MET A 40 18.89 -5.65 -2.45
CA MET A 40 17.44 -5.53 -2.26
C MET A 40 16.74 -5.04 -3.53
N ASP A 41 17.31 -4.02 -4.19
CA ASP A 41 16.79 -3.49 -5.45
C ASP A 41 16.87 -4.52 -6.60
N GLU A 42 18.01 -5.22 -6.73
CA GLU A 42 18.20 -6.27 -7.75
C GLU A 42 17.26 -7.47 -7.56
N LYS A 43 16.91 -7.78 -6.31
CA LYS A 43 15.99 -8.88 -5.95
C LYS A 43 14.53 -8.45 -5.87
N GLY A 44 14.24 -7.16 -6.02
CA GLY A 44 12.88 -6.61 -5.91
C GLY A 44 12.28 -6.72 -4.50
N ILE A 45 13.13 -6.73 -3.47
CA ILE A 45 12.70 -6.75 -2.06
C ILE A 45 12.18 -5.37 -1.69
N LYS A 46 10.94 -5.29 -1.21
CA LYS A 46 10.32 -4.01 -0.88
C LYS A 46 10.70 -3.57 0.51
N TYR A 47 11.18 -2.34 0.63
CA TYR A 47 11.47 -1.72 1.91
C TYR A 47 11.06 -0.24 1.92
N GLU A 48 10.98 0.32 3.11
CA GLU A 48 10.78 1.75 3.37
C GLU A 48 11.92 2.25 4.24
N LYS A 49 12.69 3.19 3.72
CA LYS A 49 13.77 3.82 4.46
C LYS A 49 13.20 4.96 5.32
N ARG A 50 13.36 4.86 6.63
CA ARG A 50 13.06 5.92 7.60
C ARG A 50 14.35 6.41 8.25
N ALA A 51 14.25 7.43 9.08
CA ALA A 51 15.40 8.03 9.77
C ALA A 51 16.13 7.04 10.70
N ASP A 52 15.40 6.06 11.23
CA ASP A 52 15.86 5.09 12.22
C ASP A 52 16.09 3.68 11.64
N GLY A 53 15.95 3.49 10.33
CA GLY A 53 16.28 2.23 9.68
C GLY A 53 15.40 1.86 8.50
N PHE A 54 15.46 0.58 8.15
CA PHE A 54 14.76 -0.02 7.02
C PHE A 54 13.56 -0.82 7.50
N TYR A 55 12.39 -0.51 6.96
CA TYR A 55 11.12 -1.09 7.31
C TYR A 55 10.59 -2.00 6.20
N MET A 56 10.25 -3.24 6.50
CA MET A 56 9.70 -4.16 5.50
C MET A 56 8.68 -5.14 6.09
N SER A 57 7.96 -5.85 5.22
CA SER A 57 7.07 -6.94 5.62
C SER A 57 7.88 -8.16 6.07
N ASP A 58 7.27 -9.07 6.84
CA ASP A 58 7.94 -10.32 7.24
C ASP A 58 8.36 -11.15 6.01
N ASN A 59 7.56 -11.14 4.94
CA ASN A 59 7.86 -11.83 3.69
C ASN A 59 9.06 -11.21 2.94
N ASP A 60 9.14 -9.88 2.88
CA ASP A 60 10.30 -9.17 2.31
C ASP A 60 11.55 -9.39 3.16
N TRP A 61 11.41 -9.48 4.49
CA TRP A 61 12.50 -9.81 5.40
C TRP A 61 13.03 -11.23 5.17
N ASP A 62 12.15 -12.22 5.03
CA ASP A 62 12.57 -13.59 4.72
C ASP A 62 13.30 -13.68 3.38
N HIS A 63 12.85 -12.93 2.38
CA HIS A 63 13.57 -12.80 1.10
C HIS A 63 14.93 -12.11 1.26
N PHE A 64 15.00 -11.05 2.07
CA PHE A 64 16.27 -10.41 2.41
C PHE A 64 17.26 -11.39 3.04
N ILE A 65 16.84 -12.14 4.07
CA ILE A 65 17.67 -13.15 4.73
C ILE A 65 18.12 -14.23 3.75
N LYS A 66 17.25 -14.64 2.81
CA LYS A 66 17.56 -15.70 1.85
C LYS A 66 18.54 -15.27 0.76
N PHE A 67 18.48 -14.02 0.31
CA PHE A 67 19.17 -13.58 -0.91
C PHE A 67 20.25 -12.52 -0.71
N CYS A 68 20.18 -11.75 0.36
CA CYS A 68 20.99 -10.55 0.57
C CYS A 68 21.75 -10.50 1.90
N SER A 69 21.47 -11.41 2.84
CA SER A 69 22.22 -11.59 4.09
C SER A 69 23.47 -12.45 3.92
#